data_AF-A0A2N3BU58-F1
#
_entry.id   AF-A0A2N3BU58-F1
#
_cell.length_a   1.000
_cell.length_b   1.000
_cell.length_c   1.000
_cell.angle_alpha   90.00
_cell.angle_beta   90.00
_cell.angle_gamma   90.00
#
_symmetry.space_group_name_H-M   'P 1'
#
loop_
_entity.id
_entity.type
_entity.pdbx_description
1 polymer ?
#
loop_
_entity_poly.entity_id
_entity_poly.type
_entity_poly.pdbx_seq_one_letter_code
_entity_poly.pdbx_strand_id
1 'polypeptide(L)'
;MAQMAEQKAAFAERLKRINSGQQYEHADVVGYGTQKRYEKRYGDKAKRPKRSRVDRFMVLIAFLAGMTAMLLGRLAYFQMSRIEGLPPAFYDLGARGMILFALVLAAMMVVIFHLATRVRLQALLVGVVVMHYGEVAVAANAPELWSQMFSPEYAAEISARGAEYRLTTAG
;
A
#
# COMPACT_ATOMS: atom_id res chain seq x y z
N MET A 1 70.44 24.67 -36.13
CA MET A 1 69.13 24.03 -36.41
C MET A 1 68.67 23.05 -35.31
N ALA A 2 69.55 22.42 -34.54
CA ALA A 2 69.17 21.46 -33.49
C ALA A 2 68.38 22.09 -32.31
N GLN A 3 68.78 23.27 -31.82
CA GLN A 3 68.15 23.93 -30.66
C GLN A 3 66.68 24.32 -30.89
N MET A 4 66.28 24.58 -32.14
CA MET A 4 64.90 24.95 -32.48
C MET A 4 63.95 23.73 -32.49
N ALA A 5 64.47 22.54 -32.82
CA ALA A 5 63.72 21.29 -32.76
C ALA A 5 63.51 20.84 -31.32
N GLU A 6 64.52 21.06 -30.47
CA GLU A 6 64.50 20.72 -29.05
C GLU A 6 63.52 21.61 -28.26
N GLN A 7 63.45 22.91 -28.58
CA GLN A 7 62.44 23.81 -28.02
C GLN A 7 61.01 23.41 -28.43
N LYS A 8 60.80 22.99 -29.69
CA LYS A 8 59.49 22.51 -30.16
C LYS A 8 59.07 21.22 -29.44
N ALA A 9 60.02 20.30 -29.21
CA ALA A 9 59.78 19.06 -28.48
C ALA A 9 59.41 19.34 -27.01
N ALA A 10 60.16 20.21 -26.33
CA ALA A 10 59.87 20.62 -24.96
C ALA A 10 58.52 21.34 -24.82
N PHE A 11 58.13 22.13 -25.82
CA PHE A 11 56.81 22.80 -25.85
C PHE A 11 55.68 21.80 -26.07
N ALA A 12 55.85 20.84 -26.98
CA ALA A 12 54.90 19.76 -27.23
C ALA A 12 54.70 18.88 -25.98
N GLU A 13 55.78 18.62 -25.25
CA GLU A 13 55.73 17.86 -24.00
C GLU A 13 55.01 18.63 -22.88
N ARG A 14 55.23 19.94 -22.77
CA ARG A 14 54.49 20.82 -21.85
C ARG A 14 53.00 20.87 -22.19
N LEU A 15 52.64 21.02 -23.46
CA LEU A 15 51.25 20.97 -23.93
C LEU A 15 50.59 19.62 -23.63
N LYS A 16 51.31 18.53 -23.86
CA LYS A 16 50.82 17.17 -23.56
C LYS A 16 50.56 16.97 -22.07
N ARG A 17 51.43 17.54 -21.22
CA ARG A 17 51.31 17.50 -19.75
C ARG A 17 50.14 18.35 -19.23
N ILE A 18 49.91 19.52 -19.83
CA ILE A 18 48.76 20.39 -19.53
C ILE A 18 47.45 19.72 -19.97
N ASN A 19 47.40 19.14 -21.17
CA ASN A 19 46.23 18.42 -21.67
C ASN A 19 45.96 17.11 -20.91
N SER A 20 46.98 16.42 -20.40
CA SER A 20 46.78 15.21 -19.59
C SER A 20 46.28 15.51 -18.16
N GLY A 21 46.46 16.75 -17.69
CA GLY A 21 45.93 17.22 -16.40
C GLY A 21 44.51 17.78 -16.50
N GLN A 22 44.06 18.15 -17.70
CA GLN A 22 42.64 18.36 -17.98
C GLN A 22 41.97 17.00 -18.20
N GLN A 23 41.77 16.26 -17.11
CA GLN A 23 40.58 15.43 -17.01
C GLN A 23 39.41 16.40 -17.15
N TYR A 24 38.89 16.52 -18.38
CA TYR A 24 37.54 17.00 -18.56
C TYR A 24 36.69 16.07 -17.70
N GLU A 25 36.31 16.53 -16.50
CA GLU A 25 35.17 15.96 -15.83
C GLU A 25 34.09 15.90 -16.90
N HIS A 26 33.62 14.69 -17.22
CA HIS A 26 32.52 14.49 -18.15
C HIS A 26 31.23 15.21 -17.70
N ALA A 27 31.29 16.03 -16.65
CA ALA A 27 30.34 17.05 -16.30
C ALA A 27 30.27 18.19 -17.34
N ASP A 28 31.39 18.73 -17.84
CA ASP A 28 31.35 20.02 -18.56
C ASP A 28 31.16 19.91 -20.09
N VAL A 29 31.38 18.73 -20.67
CA VAL A 29 31.26 18.52 -22.14
C VAL A 29 29.93 17.84 -22.52
N VAL A 30 29.18 17.38 -21.52
CA VAL A 30 27.98 16.58 -21.72
C VAL A 30 26.78 17.43 -21.34
N GLY A 31 26.07 17.97 -22.34
CA GLY A 31 24.89 18.79 -22.11
C GLY A 31 23.93 18.15 -21.10
N TYR A 32 23.20 18.98 -20.34
CA TYR A 32 22.32 18.54 -19.25
C TYR A 32 21.40 17.34 -19.61
N GLY A 33 20.95 17.26 -20.87
CA GLY A 33 20.14 16.14 -21.36
C GLY A 33 20.87 14.80 -21.47
N THR A 34 22.16 14.80 -21.81
CA THR A 34 22.98 13.59 -21.91
C THR A 34 23.48 13.12 -20.54
N GLN A 35 23.78 14.04 -19.61
CA GLN A 35 24.02 13.69 -18.19
C GLN A 35 22.81 13.01 -17.56
N LYS A 36 21.61 13.59 -17.72
CA LYS A 36 20.37 13.02 -17.16
C LYS A 36 20.06 11.63 -17.72
N ARG A 37 20.41 11.37 -18.99
CA ARG A 37 20.30 10.03 -19.61
C ARG A 37 21.37 9.08 -19.07
N TYR A 38 22.59 9.56 -18.84
CA TYR A 38 23.67 8.78 -18.29
C TYR A 38 23.40 8.39 -16.82
N GLU A 39 22.98 9.33 -15.97
CA GLU A 39 22.54 9.07 -14.59
C GLU A 39 21.33 8.14 -14.53
N LYS A 40 20.37 8.25 -15.45
CA LYS A 40 19.22 7.32 -15.49
C LYS A 40 19.64 5.88 -15.81
N ARG A 41 20.73 5.70 -16.58
CA ARG A 41 21.18 4.41 -17.10
C ARG A 41 22.28 3.77 -16.23
N TYR A 42 23.19 4.58 -15.72
CA TYR A 42 24.39 4.20 -14.99
C TYR A 42 24.53 4.87 -13.63
N GLY A 43 23.70 5.88 -13.32
CA GLY A 43 23.67 6.46 -11.99
C GLY A 43 23.25 5.40 -10.99
N ASP A 44 23.96 5.37 -9.87
CA ASP A 44 23.74 4.43 -8.78
C ASP A 44 22.29 4.59 -8.30
N LYS A 45 21.40 3.72 -8.78
CA LYS A 45 20.00 3.76 -8.40
C LYS A 45 19.98 3.52 -6.91
N ALA A 46 19.58 4.55 -6.15
CA ALA A 46 19.44 4.48 -4.70
C ALA A 46 18.82 3.13 -4.34
N LYS A 47 19.64 2.24 -3.76
CA LYS A 47 19.24 0.88 -3.43
C LYS A 47 18.02 1.00 -2.54
N ARG A 48 16.83 0.72 -3.08
CA ARG A 48 15.60 0.73 -2.29
C ARG A 48 15.87 -0.17 -1.09
N PRO A 49 15.71 0.31 0.15
CA PRO A 49 16.03 -0.47 1.33
C PRO A 49 15.26 -1.80 1.22
N LYS A 50 15.98 -2.92 1.31
CA LYS A 50 15.36 -4.25 1.30
C LYS A 50 14.31 -4.26 2.41
N ARG A 51 13.04 -4.51 2.07
CA ARG A 51 11.95 -4.58 3.04
C ARG A 51 12.33 -5.53 4.17
N SER A 52 12.40 -5.01 5.40
CA SER A 52 12.69 -5.80 6.59
C SER A 52 11.58 -6.85 6.81
N ARG A 53 11.90 -7.96 7.48
CA ARG A 53 10.90 -8.95 7.90
C ARG A 53 9.79 -8.30 8.73
N VAL A 54 10.15 -7.31 9.57
CA VAL A 54 9.22 -6.51 10.37
C VAL A 54 8.21 -5.77 9.49
N ASP A 55 8.66 -5.23 8.35
CA ASP A 55 7.79 -4.50 7.44
C ASP A 55 6.75 -5.43 6.77
N ARG A 56 7.12 -6.69 6.50
CA ARG A 56 6.17 -7.71 6.03
C ARG A 56 5.15 -8.08 7.10
N PHE A 57 5.57 -8.23 8.35
CA PHE A 57 4.64 -8.46 9.46
C PHE A 57 3.67 -7.30 9.65
N MET A 58 4.13 -6.04 9.55
CA MET A 58 3.23 -4.89 9.64
C MET A 58 2.21 -4.82 8.49
N VAL A 59 2.55 -5.33 7.30
CA VAL A 59 1.59 -5.45 6.19
C VAL A 59 0.50 -6.48 6.51
N LEU A 60 0.85 -7.60 7.15
CA LEU A 60 -0.14 -8.57 7.63
C LEU A 60 -1.04 -7.98 8.72
N ILE A 61 -0.46 -7.24 9.67
CA ILE A 61 -1.23 -6.53 10.70
C ILE A 61 -2.19 -5.53 10.05
N ALA A 62 -1.74 -4.78 9.04
CA ALA A 62 -2.59 -3.83 8.32
C ALA A 62 -3.77 -4.53 7.61
N PHE A 63 -3.51 -5.68 6.99
CA PHE A 63 -4.55 -6.50 6.37
C PHE A 63 -5.59 -6.98 7.40
N LEU A 64 -5.14 -7.55 8.52
CA LEU A 64 -6.03 -8.00 9.59
C LEU A 64 -6.81 -6.83 10.21
N ALA A 65 -6.17 -5.67 10.39
CA ALA A 65 -6.83 -4.46 10.86
C ALA A 65 -7.94 -4.00 9.91
N GLY A 66 -7.77 -4.17 8.59
CA GLY A 66 -8.82 -3.92 7.61
C GLY A 66 -10.02 -4.86 7.78
N MET A 67 -9.76 -6.16 7.96
CA MET A 67 -10.82 -7.14 8.20
C MET A 67 -11.59 -6.85 9.49
N THR A 68 -10.88 -6.60 10.59
CA THR A 68 -11.51 -6.31 11.88
C THR A 68 -12.25 -4.98 11.86
N ALA A 69 -11.74 -3.97 11.16
CA ALA A 69 -12.44 -2.70 11.00
C ALA A 69 -13.77 -2.85 10.25
N MET A 70 -13.83 -3.72 9.25
CA MET A 70 -15.07 -4.02 8.55
C MET A 70 -16.12 -4.65 9.47
N LEU A 71 -15.71 -5.66 10.24
CA LEU A 71 -16.60 -6.37 11.16
C LEU A 71 -17.08 -5.46 12.29
N LEU A 72 -16.16 -4.76 12.96
CA LEU A 72 -16.48 -3.85 14.06
C LEU A 72 -17.26 -2.63 13.60
N GLY A 73 -16.98 -2.08 12.40
CA GLY A 73 -17.74 -0.97 11.85
C GLY A 73 -19.20 -1.34 11.57
N ARG A 74 -19.44 -2.55 11.04
CA ARG A 74 -20.79 -3.09 10.87
C ARG A 74 -21.51 -3.29 12.19
N LEU A 75 -20.84 -3.89 13.17
CA LEU A 75 -21.39 -4.10 14.50
C LEU A 75 -21.73 -2.76 15.18
N ALA A 76 -20.84 -1.77 15.08
CA ALA A 76 -21.07 -0.43 15.61
C ALA A 76 -22.28 0.25 14.96
N TYR A 77 -22.40 0.21 13.63
CA TYR A 77 -23.57 0.74 12.92
C TYR A 77 -24.86 0.00 13.31
N PHE A 78 -24.78 -1.32 13.47
CA PHE A 78 -25.90 -2.14 13.89
C PHE A 78 -26.39 -1.81 15.31
N GLN A 79 -25.48 -1.54 16.23
CA GLN A 79 -25.83 -1.12 17.59
C GLN A 79 -26.38 0.32 17.61
N MET A 80 -25.78 1.23 16.83
CA MET A 80 -26.27 2.61 16.75
C MET A 80 -27.64 2.71 16.08
N SER A 81 -27.91 1.91 15.05
CA SER A 81 -29.22 1.90 14.38
C SER A 81 -30.37 1.36 15.24
N ARG A 82 -30.08 0.78 16.41
CA ARG A 82 -31.09 0.39 17.42
C ARG A 82 -31.46 1.53 18.38
N ILE A 83 -30.69 2.61 18.41
CA ILE A 83 -30.96 3.77 19.27
C ILE A 83 -32.04 4.61 18.60
N GLU A 84 -33.11 4.93 19.33
CA GLU A 84 -34.19 5.82 18.85
C GLU A 84 -33.75 7.29 18.92
N GLY A 85 -34.15 8.10 17.92
CA GLY A 85 -33.89 9.55 17.89
C GLY A 85 -32.71 9.99 17.02
N LEU A 86 -32.14 9.11 16.19
CA LEU A 86 -31.14 9.51 15.19
C LEU A 86 -31.82 10.21 14.00
N PRO A 87 -31.09 11.06 13.24
CA PRO A 87 -31.63 11.67 12.04
C PRO A 87 -32.17 10.61 11.06
N PRO A 88 -33.29 10.87 10.35
CA PRO A 88 -33.89 9.89 9.43
C PRO A 88 -32.92 9.40 8.35
N ALA A 89 -31.99 10.27 7.91
CA ALA A 89 -30.92 9.92 6.98
C ALA A 89 -30.00 8.80 7.50
N PHE A 90 -29.84 8.65 8.82
CA PHE A 90 -29.01 7.60 9.41
C PHE A 90 -29.61 6.21 9.20
N TYR A 91 -30.92 6.08 9.31
CA TYR A 91 -31.65 4.83 9.10
C TYR A 91 -31.78 4.48 7.62
N ASP A 92 -31.95 5.50 6.76
CA ASP A 92 -32.08 5.32 5.30
C ASP A 92 -30.79 4.81 4.63
N LEU A 93 -29.65 4.96 5.31
CA LEU A 93 -28.35 4.53 4.79
C LEU A 93 -28.18 2.99 4.72
N GLY A 94 -28.89 2.23 5.56
CA GLY A 94 -28.89 0.76 5.58
C GLY A 94 -27.50 0.14 5.34
N ALA A 95 -27.38 -0.67 4.28
CA ALA A 95 -26.12 -1.34 3.92
C ALA A 95 -24.98 -0.39 3.54
N ARG A 96 -25.26 0.83 3.06
CA ARG A 96 -24.24 1.84 2.77
C ARG A 96 -23.68 2.44 4.07
N GLY A 97 -24.52 2.60 5.10
CA GLY A 97 -24.10 3.05 6.42
C GLY A 97 -23.13 2.09 7.08
N MET A 98 -23.39 0.79 6.96
CA MET A 98 -22.47 -0.26 7.40
C MET A 98 -21.05 -0.14 6.80
N ILE A 99 -20.96 0.11 5.49
CA ILE A 99 -19.67 0.27 4.80
C ILE A 99 -18.99 1.57 5.21
N LEU A 100 -19.75 2.66 5.34
CA LEU A 100 -19.21 3.96 5.77
C LEU A 100 -18.61 3.89 7.17
N PHE A 101 -19.30 3.26 8.13
CA PHE A 101 -18.78 3.06 9.48
C PHE A 101 -17.51 2.20 9.49
N ALA A 102 -17.48 1.14 8.68
CA ALA A 102 -16.27 0.34 8.49
C ALA A 102 -15.10 1.17 7.94
N LEU A 103 -15.34 2.05 6.96
CA LEU A 103 -14.30 2.92 6.41
C LEU A 103 -13.82 3.96 7.41
N VAL A 104 -14.72 4.55 8.21
CA VAL A 104 -14.36 5.47 9.30
C VAL A 104 -13.50 4.76 10.34
N LEU A 105 -13.88 3.55 10.74
CA LEU A 105 -13.10 2.76 11.70
C LEU A 105 -11.75 2.36 11.12
N ALA A 106 -11.70 2.01 9.84
CA ALA A 106 -10.46 1.68 9.14
C ALA A 106 -9.52 2.90 9.06
N ALA A 107 -10.06 4.10 8.82
CA ALA A 107 -9.30 5.35 8.87
C ALA A 107 -8.73 5.62 10.27
N MET A 108 -9.52 5.36 11.33
CA MET A 108 -9.04 5.47 12.71
C MET A 108 -7.90 4.47 12.99
N MET A 109 -8.00 3.23 12.51
CA MET A 109 -6.95 2.23 12.64
C MET A 109 -5.66 2.63 11.92
N VAL A 110 -5.75 3.34 10.79
CA VAL A 110 -4.56 3.89 10.10
C VAL A 110 -3.81 4.87 11.00
N VAL A 111 -4.52 5.72 11.73
CA VAL A 111 -3.93 6.71 12.64
C VAL A 111 -3.30 6.02 13.85
N ILE A 112 -4.04 5.12 14.51
CA ILE A 112 -3.59 4.43 15.74
C ILE A 112 -2.33 3.59 15.45
N PHE A 113 -2.38 2.75 14.42
CA PHE A 113 -1.29 1.82 14.10
C PHE A 113 -0.22 2.41 13.16
N HIS A 114 -0.31 3.71 12.83
CA HIS A 114 0.61 4.40 11.93
C HIS A 114 0.81 3.64 10.60
N LEU A 115 -0.31 3.24 9.97
CA LEU A 115 -0.33 2.41 8.76
C LEU A 115 -0.28 3.23 7.46
N ALA A 116 0.01 4.53 7.53
CA ALA A 116 -0.09 5.50 6.42
C ALA A 116 0.92 5.29 5.25
N THR A 117 1.60 4.14 5.18
CA THR A 117 2.43 3.79 4.02
C THR A 117 1.58 3.20 2.90
N ARG A 118 1.92 3.49 1.63
CA ARG A 118 1.15 3.02 0.46
C ARG A 118 0.85 1.50 0.48
N VAL A 119 1.83 0.70 0.90
CA VAL A 119 1.72 -0.77 0.90
C VAL A 119 0.77 -1.25 2.00
N ARG A 120 0.86 -0.67 3.20
CA ARG A 120 0.00 -1.03 4.33
C ARG A 120 -1.43 -0.55 4.12
N LEU A 121 -1.62 0.63 3.53
CA LEU A 121 -2.94 1.12 3.11
C LEU A 121 -3.60 0.20 2.08
N GLN A 122 -2.83 -0.24 1.06
CA GLN A 122 -3.34 -1.22 0.10
C GLN A 122 -3.74 -2.53 0.78
N ALA A 123 -2.90 -3.05 1.68
CA ALA A 123 -3.21 -4.26 2.41
C ALA A 123 -4.46 -4.13 3.31
N LEU A 124 -4.62 -2.98 3.98
CA LEU A 124 -5.80 -2.67 4.77
C LEU A 124 -7.06 -2.60 3.92
N LEU A 125 -7.02 -1.90 2.77
CA LEU A 125 -8.14 -1.85 1.83
C LEU A 125 -8.50 -3.24 1.31
N VAL A 126 -7.51 -4.05 0.97
CA VAL A 126 -7.73 -5.44 0.55
C VAL A 126 -8.37 -6.24 1.69
N GLY A 127 -7.94 -6.06 2.93
CA GLY A 127 -8.57 -6.68 4.10
C GLY A 127 -10.05 -6.30 4.28
N VAL A 128 -10.38 -5.01 4.10
CA VAL A 128 -11.77 -4.53 4.15
C VAL A 128 -12.61 -5.19 3.06
N VAL A 129 -12.12 -5.21 1.81
CA VAL A 129 -12.83 -5.82 0.67
C VAL A 129 -13.00 -7.32 0.85
N VAL A 130 -11.94 -8.01 1.26
CA VAL A 130 -11.97 -9.46 1.52
C VAL A 130 -12.99 -9.79 2.60
N MET A 131 -13.03 -9.04 3.69
CA MET A 131 -14.02 -9.28 4.74
C MET A 131 -15.44 -8.92 4.28
N HIS A 132 -15.62 -7.86 3.51
CA HIS A 132 -16.94 -7.44 3.02
C HIS A 132 -17.60 -8.52 2.14
N TYR A 133 -16.85 -9.12 1.22
CA TYR A 133 -17.35 -10.19 0.35
C TYR A 133 -17.22 -11.58 0.99
N GLY A 134 -16.21 -11.79 1.83
CA GLY A 134 -15.95 -13.06 2.50
C GLY A 134 -16.84 -13.31 3.72
N GLU A 135 -17.54 -12.28 4.23
CA GLU A 135 -18.45 -12.40 5.38
C GLU A 135 -19.42 -13.57 5.24
N VAL A 136 -19.97 -13.75 4.04
CA VAL A 136 -20.90 -14.82 3.72
C VAL A 136 -20.27 -16.19 3.94
N ALA A 137 -19.02 -16.38 3.54
CA ALA A 137 -18.27 -17.60 3.77
C ALA A 137 -17.90 -17.78 5.25
N VAL A 138 -17.54 -16.70 5.97
CA VAL A 138 -17.20 -16.81 7.39
C VAL A 138 -18.44 -17.12 8.24
N ALA A 139 -19.57 -16.48 7.95
CA ALA A 139 -20.86 -16.76 8.60
C ALA A 139 -21.35 -18.18 8.32
N ALA A 140 -21.15 -18.71 7.10
CA ALA A 140 -21.49 -20.09 6.77
C ALA A 140 -20.63 -21.11 7.52
N ASN A 141 -19.36 -20.79 7.79
CA ASN A 141 -18.45 -21.69 8.51
C ASN A 141 -18.59 -21.59 10.03
N ALA A 142 -18.97 -20.43 10.56
CA ALA A 142 -19.15 -20.19 11.98
C ALA A 142 -20.47 -19.43 12.28
N PRO A 143 -21.63 -20.07 12.06
CA PRO A 143 -22.93 -19.41 12.23
C PRO A 143 -23.20 -19.01 13.68
N GLU A 144 -22.70 -19.77 14.66
CA GLU A 144 -22.84 -19.46 16.09
C GLU A 144 -22.19 -18.12 16.44
N LEU A 145 -20.97 -17.86 15.96
CA LEU A 145 -20.28 -16.59 16.19
C LEU A 145 -21.05 -15.41 15.58
N TRP A 146 -21.62 -15.59 14.39
CA TRP A 146 -22.42 -14.55 13.74
C TRP A 146 -23.72 -14.26 14.48
N SER A 147 -24.37 -15.30 15.00
CA SER A 147 -25.61 -15.16 15.79
C SER A 147 -25.42 -14.46 17.14
N GLN A 148 -24.19 -14.49 17.69
CA GLN A 148 -23.84 -13.77 18.91
C GLN A 148 -23.53 -12.29 18.66
N MET A 149 -23.03 -11.95 17.47
CA MET A 149 -22.58 -10.59 17.12
C MET A 149 -23.66 -9.74 16.45
N PHE A 150 -24.59 -10.35 15.71
CA PHE A 150 -25.63 -9.68 14.94
C PHE A 150 -27.03 -10.18 15.30
N SER A 151 -28.10 -9.55 14.80
CA SER A 151 -29.45 -10.10 15.02
C SER A 151 -29.60 -11.50 14.40
N PRO A 152 -30.48 -12.34 14.98
CA PRO A 152 -30.79 -13.66 14.42
C PRO A 152 -31.24 -13.59 12.96
N GLU A 153 -32.03 -12.58 12.60
CA GLU A 153 -32.54 -12.34 11.24
C GLU A 153 -31.40 -12.06 10.25
N TYR A 154 -30.44 -11.21 10.62
CA TYR A 154 -29.28 -10.89 9.78
C TYR A 154 -28.32 -12.09 9.66
N ALA A 155 -28.09 -12.81 10.76
CA ALA A 155 -27.28 -14.03 10.74
C ALA A 155 -27.92 -15.13 9.87
N ALA A 156 -29.25 -15.28 9.92
CA ALA A 156 -30.00 -16.19 9.06
C ALA A 156 -29.92 -15.77 7.58
N GLU A 157 -30.07 -14.49 7.26
CA GLU A 157 -29.97 -13.97 5.89
C GLU A 157 -28.56 -14.21 5.30
N ILE A 158 -27.50 -13.90 6.05
CA ILE A 158 -26.13 -14.08 5.57
C ILE A 158 -25.73 -15.56 5.50
N SER A 159 -26.14 -16.38 6.46
CA SER A 159 -25.88 -17.83 6.42
C SER A 159 -26.64 -18.52 5.29
N ALA A 160 -27.87 -18.10 4.99
CA ALA A 160 -28.63 -18.57 3.83
C ALA A 160 -27.93 -18.21 2.52
N ARG A 161 -27.46 -16.96 2.37
CA ARG A 161 -26.61 -16.57 1.23
C ARG A 161 -25.32 -17.39 1.17
N GLY A 162 -24.76 -17.77 2.31
CA GLY A 162 -23.53 -18.54 2.40
C GLY A 162 -23.65 -20.03 2.12
N ALA A 163 -24.85 -20.59 2.28
CA ALA A 163 -25.14 -21.95 1.86
C ALA A 163 -24.92 -22.14 0.35
N GLU A 164 -25.17 -21.11 -0.46
CA GLU A 164 -24.92 -21.12 -1.92
C GLU A 164 -23.42 -21.15 -2.27
N TYR A 165 -22.54 -20.65 -1.38
CA TYR A 165 -21.08 -20.60 -1.59
C TYR A 165 -20.33 -21.74 -0.90
N ARG A 166 -21.02 -22.61 -0.16
CA ARG A 166 -20.41 -23.86 0.31
C ARG A 166 -20.11 -24.69 -0.93
N LEU A 167 -18.82 -24.85 -1.24
CA LEU A 167 -18.35 -25.91 -2.13
C LEU A 167 -18.73 -27.24 -1.48
N THR A 168 -19.93 -27.74 -1.76
CA THR A 168 -20.26 -29.13 -1.50
C THR A 168 -19.25 -29.95 -2.29
N THR A 169 -18.60 -30.91 -1.63
CA THR A 169 -17.87 -32.00 -2.30
C THR A 169 -18.82 -32.97 -3.03
N ALA A 170 -20.03 -32.51 -3.35
CA ALA A 170 -21.07 -33.19 -4.08
C ALA A 170 -21.57 -32.20 -5.14
N GLY A 171 -21.00 -32.29 -6.34
CA GLY A 171 -21.33 -31.47 -7.51
C GLY A 171 -20.10 -31.09 -8.30
#